data_AF-A0AAW8J7B9-F1
#
_entry.id   AF-A0AAW8J7B9-F1
#
_cell.length_a   1.000
_cell.length_b   1.000
_cell.length_c   1.000
_cell.angle_alpha   90.00
_cell.angle_beta   90.00
_cell.angle_gamma   90.00
#
_symmetry.space_group_name_H-M   'P 1'
#
loop_
_entity.id
_entity.type
_entity.pdbx_description
1 polymer ?
#
loop_
_entity_poly.entity_id
_entity_poly.type
_entity_poly.pdbx_seq_one_letter_code
_entity_poly.pdbx_strand_id
1 'polypeptide(L)'
;MIRFILALCSTLLFSISNFSYATTIPTTYTPAVAKAVQQLQQDFAALMLVDAKEIQTAPINAAYKNALLKQDEKQIKKLFSKQQQDFIQQMKKLNQGGDHSALLALVEWSLFSQDRDILQDISLQPLRQLSQQGNAQASYLSALLIEYTDQKQYISLLEQAAQMRLVDEYHFRLPVELQDSKKAEYYRNLAEKSMGKEKYQEAICAVSNCEEDLEWEYVEIPMPESLKNN
;
A
#
# COMPACT_ATOMS: atom_id res chain seq x y z
N MET A 1 25.13 7.69 -3.94
CA MET A 1 23.99 6.89 -4.46
C MET A 1 23.53 5.78 -3.53
N ILE A 2 24.37 4.82 -3.11
CA ILE A 2 23.95 3.63 -2.32
C ILE A 2 23.30 3.97 -0.95
N ARG A 3 23.68 5.08 -0.30
CA ARG A 3 23.26 5.37 1.08
C ARG A 3 21.88 6.01 1.26
N PHE A 4 21.25 6.54 0.21
CA PHE A 4 19.91 7.12 0.31
C PHE A 4 18.79 6.18 -0.20
N ILE A 5 19.16 5.06 -0.82
CA ILE A 5 18.23 4.14 -1.48
C ILE A 5 17.82 2.98 -0.54
N LEU A 6 18.66 2.63 0.41
CA LEU A 6 18.44 1.47 1.30
C LEU A 6 17.26 1.59 2.27
N ALA A 7 16.76 2.81 2.55
CA ALA A 7 15.65 3.00 3.49
C ALA A 7 14.26 2.98 2.84
N LEU A 8 14.17 3.01 1.50
CA LEU A 8 12.88 2.91 0.78
C LEU A 8 12.62 1.50 0.22
N CYS A 9 13.57 0.57 0.38
CA CYS A 9 13.59 -0.71 -0.34
C CYS A 9 12.59 -1.79 0.12
N SER A 10 11.83 -1.61 1.21
CA SER A 10 10.88 -2.63 1.68
C SER A 10 9.41 -2.28 1.48
N THR A 11 9.08 -1.13 0.89
CA THR A 11 7.67 -0.70 0.67
C THR A 11 7.31 -0.56 -0.82
N LEU A 12 8.25 -0.86 -1.71
CA LEU A 12 8.20 -0.42 -3.11
C LEU A 12 7.37 -1.32 -4.05
N LEU A 13 6.67 -2.32 -3.50
CA LEU A 13 5.70 -3.16 -4.20
C LEU A 13 4.26 -2.90 -3.73
N PHE A 14 3.96 -1.71 -3.23
CA PHE A 14 2.59 -1.28 -2.90
C PHE A 14 1.74 -1.14 -4.18
N SER A 15 1.38 -2.26 -4.77
CA SER A 15 0.02 -2.43 -5.28
C SER A 15 -0.88 -2.53 -4.04
N ILE A 16 -1.29 -1.38 -3.49
CA ILE A 16 -2.37 -1.33 -2.49
C ILE A 16 -3.69 -1.88 -3.10
N SER A 17 -3.71 -2.08 -4.41
CA SER A 17 -4.71 -2.80 -5.20
C SER A 17 -4.61 -4.32 -5.20
N ASN A 18 -3.54 -4.93 -4.68
CA ASN A 18 -3.48 -6.39 -4.62
C ASN A 18 -3.98 -6.89 -3.26
N PHE A 19 -5.05 -7.68 -3.31
CA PHE A 19 -5.51 -8.58 -2.24
C PHE A 19 -6.58 -8.03 -1.30
N SER A 20 -7.68 -7.58 -1.90
CA SER A 20 -8.99 -7.60 -1.28
C SER A 20 -9.83 -8.75 -1.82
N TYR A 21 -10.33 -9.62 -0.94
CA TYR A 21 -11.01 -10.88 -1.33
C TYR A 21 -12.53 -10.82 -1.39
N ALA A 22 -13.11 -9.67 -1.11
CA ALA A 22 -14.53 -9.49 -1.23
C ALA A 22 -14.75 -8.12 -1.84
N THR A 23 -15.16 -8.04 -3.11
CA THR A 23 -16.37 -7.28 -3.48
C THR A 23 -16.70 -7.31 -4.96
N THR A 24 -18.00 -7.13 -5.21
CA THR A 24 -18.66 -7.07 -6.52
C THR A 24 -18.64 -5.68 -7.14
N ILE A 25 -18.05 -4.68 -6.46
CA ILE A 25 -17.90 -3.32 -6.97
C ILE A 25 -16.55 -3.22 -7.68
N PRO A 26 -16.50 -2.79 -8.97
CA PRO A 26 -15.25 -2.64 -9.69
C PRO A 26 -14.30 -1.72 -8.93
N THR A 27 -13.13 -2.25 -8.56
CA THR A 27 -11.98 -1.51 -8.01
C THR A 27 -11.14 -0.88 -9.11
N THR A 28 -11.63 -0.87 -10.36
CA THR A 28 -10.84 -0.47 -11.51
C THR A 28 -10.84 1.04 -11.68
N TYR A 29 -9.65 1.61 -11.62
CA TYR A 29 -9.37 2.95 -12.10
C TYR A 29 -9.97 3.18 -13.48
N THR A 30 -10.49 4.38 -13.71
CA THR A 30 -10.81 4.78 -15.09
C THR A 30 -9.53 4.74 -15.93
N PRO A 31 -9.61 4.59 -17.26
CA PRO A 31 -8.43 4.54 -18.10
C PRO A 31 -7.49 5.74 -17.92
N ALA A 32 -8.04 6.92 -17.62
CA ALA A 32 -7.27 8.13 -17.36
C ALA A 32 -6.48 8.04 -16.04
N VAL A 33 -7.12 7.58 -14.95
CA VAL A 33 -6.46 7.38 -13.65
C VAL A 33 -5.44 6.26 -13.73
N ALA A 34 -5.80 5.13 -14.34
CA ALA A 34 -4.93 3.97 -14.50
C ALA A 34 -3.62 4.34 -15.23
N LYS A 35 -3.73 5.08 -16.34
CA LYS A 35 -2.58 5.56 -17.11
C LYS A 35 -1.68 6.48 -16.29
N ALA A 36 -2.26 7.39 -15.50
CA ALA A 36 -1.49 8.33 -14.70
C ALA A 36 -0.75 7.63 -13.54
N VAL A 37 -1.42 6.70 -12.85
CA VAL A 37 -0.82 5.86 -11.81
C VAL A 37 0.31 5.01 -12.39
N GLN A 38 0.06 4.34 -13.52
CA GLN A 38 1.07 3.52 -14.18
C GLN A 38 2.32 4.33 -14.56
N GLN A 39 2.15 5.54 -15.10
CA GLN A 39 3.27 6.39 -15.47
C GLN A 39 4.10 6.79 -14.24
N LEU A 40 3.45 7.20 -13.14
CA LEU A 40 4.15 7.58 -11.91
C LEU A 40 4.91 6.38 -11.29
N GLN A 41 4.29 5.19 -11.29
CA GLN A 41 4.94 3.96 -10.85
C GLN A 41 6.16 3.61 -11.71
N GLN A 42 6.08 3.76 -13.03
CA GLN A 42 7.20 3.53 -13.95
C GLN A 42 8.34 4.53 -13.73
N ASP A 43 8.03 5.82 -13.57
CA ASP A 43 9.01 6.87 -13.29
C ASP A 43 9.71 6.63 -11.94
N PHE A 44 8.98 6.14 -10.94
CA PHE A 44 9.55 5.80 -9.65
C PHE A 44 10.40 4.53 -9.70
N ALA A 45 9.92 3.45 -10.34
CA ALA A 45 10.69 2.23 -10.53
C ALA A 45 11.99 2.46 -11.30
N ALA A 46 12.00 3.41 -12.24
CA ALA A 46 13.20 3.77 -12.98
C ALA A 46 14.33 4.35 -12.12
N LEU A 47 14.04 4.88 -10.91
CA LEU A 47 15.07 5.32 -9.96
C LEU A 47 15.92 4.14 -9.44
N MET A 48 15.37 2.93 -9.50
CA MET A 48 16.02 1.71 -9.01
C MET A 48 16.88 1.03 -10.09
N LEU A 49 16.77 1.46 -11.34
CA LEU A 49 17.54 0.90 -12.44
C LEU A 49 18.99 1.38 -12.34
N VAL A 50 19.90 0.42 -12.36
CA VAL A 50 21.35 0.66 -12.32
C VAL A 50 22.01 0.39 -13.67
N ASP A 51 21.42 -0.48 -14.49
CA ASP A 51 21.93 -0.84 -15.80
C ASP A 51 21.49 0.17 -16.89
N ALA A 52 22.45 0.65 -17.68
CA ALA A 52 22.18 1.66 -18.69
C ALA A 52 21.26 1.16 -19.82
N LYS A 53 21.32 -0.14 -20.17
CA LYS A 53 20.42 -0.73 -21.18
C LYS A 53 19.00 -0.82 -20.64
N GLU A 54 18.83 -1.18 -19.38
CA GLU A 54 17.51 -1.18 -18.71
C GLU A 54 16.92 0.24 -18.66
N ILE A 55 17.72 1.24 -18.28
CA ILE A 55 17.27 2.65 -18.31
C ILE A 55 16.88 3.07 -19.73
N GLN A 56 17.63 2.63 -20.75
CA GLN A 56 17.38 3.01 -22.13
C GLN A 56 16.05 2.45 -22.67
N THR A 57 15.65 1.25 -22.25
CA THR A 57 14.39 0.62 -22.67
C THR A 57 13.21 0.95 -21.75
N ALA A 58 13.45 1.52 -20.57
CA ALA A 58 12.39 1.87 -19.61
C ALA A 58 11.28 2.76 -20.24
N PRO A 59 9.99 2.47 -19.96
CA PRO A 59 8.84 3.20 -20.52
C PRO A 59 8.59 4.53 -19.79
N ILE A 60 9.61 5.38 -19.72
CA ILE A 60 9.58 6.67 -19.02
C ILE A 60 9.87 7.83 -19.98
N ASN A 61 9.56 9.06 -19.53
CA ASN A 61 9.79 10.26 -20.34
C ASN A 61 11.27 10.39 -20.76
N ALA A 62 11.53 10.79 -22.01
CA ALA A 62 12.88 10.91 -22.57
C ALA A 62 13.78 11.88 -21.78
N ALA A 63 13.24 13.00 -21.27
CA ALA A 63 14.02 13.94 -20.47
C ALA A 63 14.47 13.31 -19.15
N TYR A 64 13.60 12.52 -18.52
CA TYR A 64 13.88 11.82 -17.27
C TYR A 64 14.87 10.67 -17.48
N LYS A 65 14.67 9.88 -18.55
CA LYS A 65 15.61 8.86 -19.02
C LYS A 65 17.02 9.42 -19.26
N ASN A 66 17.12 10.55 -19.95
CA ASN A 66 18.40 11.20 -20.22
C ASN A 66 19.07 11.68 -18.92
N ALA A 67 18.30 12.15 -17.94
CA ALA A 67 18.83 12.54 -16.65
C ALA A 67 19.36 11.33 -15.86
N LEU A 68 18.64 10.19 -15.89
CA LEU A 68 19.08 8.93 -15.28
C LEU A 68 20.36 8.40 -15.92
N LEU A 69 20.44 8.34 -17.26
CA LEU A 69 21.64 7.89 -17.97
C LEU A 69 22.88 8.75 -17.67
N LYS A 70 22.68 10.05 -17.43
CA LYS A 70 23.74 10.99 -17.07
C LYS A 70 24.03 11.04 -15.57
N GLN A 71 23.24 10.33 -14.75
CA GLN A 71 23.28 10.41 -13.29
C GLN A 71 23.19 11.85 -12.77
N ASP A 72 22.42 12.71 -13.46
CA ASP A 72 22.23 14.12 -13.08
C ASP A 72 21.21 14.21 -11.94
N GLU A 73 21.67 14.03 -10.70
CA GLU A 73 20.81 13.98 -9.51
C GLU A 73 19.90 15.21 -9.38
N LYS A 74 20.40 16.40 -9.74
CA LYS A 74 19.62 17.64 -9.65
C LYS A 74 18.47 17.63 -10.65
N GLN A 75 18.75 17.21 -11.88
CA GLN A 75 17.73 17.14 -12.92
C GLN A 75 16.75 15.99 -12.69
N ILE A 76 17.20 14.84 -12.19
CA ILE A 76 16.34 13.71 -11.77
C ILE A 76 15.34 14.18 -10.72
N LYS A 77 15.81 14.79 -9.63
CA LYS A 77 14.94 15.32 -8.56
C LYS A 77 13.92 16.32 -9.10
N LYS A 78 14.38 17.30 -9.89
CA LYS A 78 13.51 18.32 -10.48
C LYS A 78 12.40 17.72 -11.35
N LEU A 79 12.75 16.77 -12.21
CA LEU A 79 11.79 16.14 -13.12
C LEU A 79 10.80 15.25 -12.38
N PHE A 80 11.28 14.44 -11.43
CA PHE A 80 10.41 13.57 -10.64
C PHE A 80 9.44 14.37 -9.77
N SER A 81 9.90 15.43 -9.09
CA SER A 81 9.01 16.32 -8.33
C SER A 81 7.96 16.99 -9.23
N LYS A 82 8.33 17.35 -10.46
CA LYS A 82 7.36 17.88 -11.42
C LYS A 82 6.32 16.82 -11.81
N GLN A 83 6.73 15.59 -12.08
CA GLN A 83 5.81 14.49 -12.40
C GLN A 83 4.83 14.21 -11.26
N GLN A 84 5.30 14.22 -10.00
CA GLN A 84 4.45 14.09 -8.82
C GLN A 84 3.42 15.23 -8.74
N GLN A 85 3.84 16.48 -8.94
CA GLN A 85 2.94 17.63 -8.93
C GLN A 85 1.90 17.56 -10.05
N ASP A 86 2.33 17.23 -11.27
CA ASP A 86 1.44 17.08 -12.43
C ASP A 86 0.41 15.96 -12.18
N PHE A 87 0.83 14.84 -11.58
CA PHE A 87 -0.06 13.75 -11.16
C PHE A 87 -1.11 14.21 -10.14
N ILE A 88 -0.69 14.88 -9.05
CA ILE A 88 -1.61 15.36 -8.00
C ILE A 88 -2.64 16.31 -8.60
N GLN A 89 -2.22 17.26 -9.43
CA GLN A 89 -3.12 18.22 -10.08
C GLN A 89 -4.10 17.52 -11.02
N GLN A 90 -3.64 16.54 -11.80
CA GLN A 90 -4.50 15.76 -12.68
C GLN A 90 -5.55 14.99 -11.88
N MET A 91 -5.15 14.31 -10.80
CA MET A 91 -6.09 13.53 -9.98
C MET A 91 -7.09 14.43 -9.25
N LYS A 92 -6.65 15.58 -8.72
CA LYS A 92 -7.57 16.59 -8.13
C LYS A 92 -8.61 17.03 -9.15
N LYS A 93 -8.20 17.35 -10.38
CA LYS A 93 -9.11 17.75 -11.46
C LYS A 93 -10.11 16.64 -11.84
N LEU A 94 -9.64 15.39 -11.95
CA LEU A 94 -10.51 14.25 -12.27
C LEU A 94 -11.54 13.99 -11.15
N ASN A 95 -11.10 14.03 -9.89
CA ASN A 95 -11.99 13.88 -8.74
C ASN A 95 -13.05 14.99 -8.69
N GLN A 96 -12.67 16.25 -8.95
CA GLN A 96 -13.61 17.37 -9.07
C GLN A 96 -14.62 17.18 -10.22
N GLY A 97 -14.22 16.47 -11.28
CA GLY A 97 -15.09 16.07 -12.38
C GLY A 97 -16.00 14.86 -12.09
N GLY A 98 -15.96 14.30 -10.87
CA GLY A 98 -16.78 13.16 -10.45
C GLY A 98 -16.12 11.79 -10.61
N ASP A 99 -14.87 11.71 -11.06
CA ASP A 99 -14.13 10.45 -11.12
C ASP A 99 -13.55 10.10 -9.74
N HIS A 100 -14.34 9.41 -8.92
CA HIS A 100 -13.93 9.00 -7.57
C HIS A 100 -12.81 7.95 -7.56
N SER A 101 -12.47 7.34 -8.70
CA SER A 101 -11.28 6.49 -8.77
C SER A 101 -9.98 7.30 -8.65
N ALA A 102 -10.02 8.59 -9.02
CA ALA A 102 -8.92 9.53 -8.79
C ALA A 102 -8.74 9.88 -7.31
N LEU A 103 -9.82 9.86 -6.51
CA LEU A 103 -9.74 10.02 -5.05
C LEU A 103 -8.97 8.86 -4.42
N LEU A 104 -9.26 7.63 -4.84
CA LEU A 104 -8.54 6.44 -4.36
C LEU A 104 -7.03 6.58 -4.64
N ALA A 105 -6.67 6.98 -5.86
CA ALA A 105 -5.28 7.20 -6.25
C ALA A 105 -4.59 8.34 -5.45
N LEU A 106 -5.31 9.43 -5.14
CA LEU A 106 -4.80 10.52 -4.30
C LEU A 106 -4.54 10.09 -2.86
N VAL A 107 -5.46 9.33 -2.28
CA VAL A 107 -5.33 8.83 -0.90
C VAL A 107 -4.20 7.81 -0.81
N GLU A 108 -4.13 6.88 -1.78
CA GLU A 108 -3.03 5.92 -1.92
C GLU A 108 -1.68 6.64 -2.02
N TRP A 109 -1.58 7.65 -2.89
CA TRP A 109 -0.36 8.41 -3.06
C TRP A 109 0.02 9.21 -1.81
N SER A 110 -0.94 9.84 -1.13
CA SER A 110 -0.69 10.55 0.13
C SER A 110 -0.18 9.62 1.23
N LEU A 111 -0.73 8.41 1.33
CA LEU A 111 -0.27 7.39 2.26
C LEU A 111 1.17 6.95 1.93
N PHE A 112 1.44 6.66 0.66
CA PHE A 112 2.74 6.20 0.19
C PHE A 112 3.84 7.27 0.36
N SER A 113 3.57 8.49 -0.10
CA SER A 113 4.53 9.61 -0.05
C SER A 113 4.65 10.25 1.33
N GLN A 114 3.75 9.88 2.26
CA GLN A 114 3.57 10.50 3.58
C GLN A 114 3.22 12.00 3.51
N ASP A 115 2.88 12.52 2.34
CA ASP A 115 2.42 13.89 2.14
C ASP A 115 0.91 13.97 2.39
N ARG A 116 0.55 14.31 3.63
CA ARG A 116 -0.85 14.47 4.06
C ARG A 116 -1.48 15.78 3.59
N ASP A 117 -0.68 16.76 3.17
CA ASP A 117 -1.17 18.07 2.73
C ASP A 117 -2.01 17.95 1.45
N ILE A 118 -1.71 16.92 0.65
CA ILE A 118 -2.50 16.54 -0.53
C ILE A 118 -3.99 16.39 -0.21
N LEU A 119 -4.32 15.88 0.98
CA LEU A 119 -5.69 15.54 1.39
C LEU A 119 -6.43 16.69 2.07
N GLN A 120 -5.75 17.78 2.47
CA GLN A 120 -6.38 18.87 3.22
C GLN A 120 -7.50 19.57 2.40
N ASP A 121 -7.32 19.68 1.09
CA ASP A 121 -8.27 20.34 0.19
C ASP A 121 -9.25 19.38 -0.49
N ILE A 122 -9.28 18.11 -0.07
CA ILE A 122 -10.05 17.06 -0.75
C ILE A 122 -11.09 16.48 0.20
N SER A 123 -12.36 16.48 -0.21
CA SER A 123 -13.39 15.79 0.55
C SER A 123 -13.15 14.27 0.52
N LEU A 124 -12.98 13.67 1.69
CA LEU A 124 -12.89 12.22 1.87
C LEU A 124 -14.27 11.55 2.01
N GLN A 125 -15.38 12.30 1.91
CA GLN A 125 -16.72 11.72 1.98
C GLN A 125 -16.94 10.62 0.92
N PRO A 126 -16.55 10.78 -0.36
CA PRO A 126 -16.76 9.74 -1.35
C PRO A 126 -15.97 8.45 -1.02
N LEU A 127 -14.79 8.57 -0.40
CA LEU A 127 -14.03 7.40 0.08
C LEU A 127 -14.83 6.62 1.13
N ARG A 128 -15.44 7.33 2.10
CA ARG A 128 -16.28 6.70 3.14
C ARG A 128 -17.51 6.05 2.55
N GLN A 129 -18.17 6.69 1.57
CA GLN A 129 -19.34 6.14 0.89
C GLN A 129 -18.98 4.87 0.11
N LEU A 130 -17.86 4.87 -0.62
CA LEU A 130 -17.37 3.69 -1.32
C LEU A 130 -17.08 2.56 -0.34
N SER A 131 -16.42 2.83 0.79
CA SER A 131 -16.18 1.84 1.85
C SER A 131 -17.49 1.26 2.41
N GLN A 132 -18.49 2.09 2.70
CA GLN A 132 -19.81 1.66 3.17
C GLN A 132 -20.59 0.82 2.14
N GLN A 133 -20.34 1.04 0.85
CA GLN A 133 -20.89 0.22 -0.23
C GLN A 133 -20.14 -1.10 -0.42
N GLY A 134 -19.07 -1.32 0.35
CA GLY A 134 -18.23 -2.50 0.30
C GLY A 134 -17.01 -2.36 -0.61
N ASN A 135 -16.71 -1.20 -1.21
CA ASN A 135 -15.48 -1.10 -2.00
C ASN A 135 -14.25 -1.38 -1.13
N ALA A 136 -13.59 -2.51 -1.40
CA ALA A 136 -12.57 -3.03 -0.51
C ALA A 136 -11.28 -2.19 -0.50
N GLN A 137 -10.90 -1.59 -1.63
CA GLN A 137 -9.79 -0.63 -1.69
C GLN A 137 -10.12 0.62 -0.86
N ALA A 138 -11.34 1.14 -0.96
CA ALA A 138 -11.76 2.30 -0.17
C ALA A 138 -11.79 2.00 1.33
N SER A 139 -12.24 0.80 1.72
CA SER A 139 -12.20 0.35 3.12
C SER A 139 -10.76 0.22 3.62
N TYR A 140 -9.87 -0.36 2.82
CA TYR A 140 -8.46 -0.47 3.18
C TYR A 140 -7.78 0.91 3.33
N LEU A 141 -7.95 1.79 2.35
CA LEU A 141 -7.43 3.15 2.41
C LEU A 141 -8.01 3.94 3.60
N SER A 142 -9.29 3.74 3.92
CA SER A 142 -9.92 4.32 5.10
C SER A 142 -9.30 3.79 6.39
N ALA A 143 -8.98 2.49 6.46
CA ALA A 143 -8.30 1.89 7.60
C ALA A 143 -6.91 2.55 7.81
N LEU A 144 -6.11 2.65 6.75
CA LEU A 144 -4.77 3.23 6.82
C LEU A 144 -4.74 4.72 7.21
N LEU A 145 -5.83 5.46 6.95
CA LEU A 145 -5.96 6.85 7.41
C LEU A 145 -6.18 6.97 8.92
N ILE A 146 -6.67 5.91 9.57
CA ILE A 146 -7.04 5.92 11.00
C ILE A 146 -6.26 4.92 11.86
N GLU A 147 -5.27 4.23 11.27
CA GLU A 147 -4.48 3.13 11.87
C GLU A 147 -4.05 3.41 13.33
N TYR A 148 -3.65 4.64 13.63
CA TYR A 148 -3.14 5.04 14.95
C TYR A 148 -4.15 5.81 15.82
N THR A 149 -5.42 5.89 15.41
CA THR A 149 -6.42 6.76 16.07
C THR A 149 -7.64 6.01 16.60
N ASP A 150 -8.12 4.99 15.87
CA ASP A 150 -9.24 4.16 16.31
C ASP A 150 -8.98 2.71 15.88
N GLN A 151 -8.43 1.92 16.81
CA GLN A 151 -8.08 0.52 16.56
C GLN A 151 -9.31 -0.34 16.22
N LYS A 152 -10.46 -0.08 16.84
CA LYS A 152 -11.67 -0.86 16.60
C LYS A 152 -12.20 -0.60 15.19
N GLN A 153 -12.26 0.67 14.79
CA GLN A 153 -12.68 1.03 13.45
C GLN A 153 -11.65 0.60 12.40
N TYR A 154 -10.35 0.71 12.69
CA TYR A 154 -9.27 0.22 11.85
C TYR A 154 -9.44 -1.27 11.53
N ILE A 155 -9.57 -2.12 12.55
CA ILE A 155 -9.77 -3.57 12.36
C ILE A 155 -11.07 -3.83 11.60
N SER A 156 -12.17 -3.17 11.94
CA SER A 156 -13.44 -3.35 11.22
C SER A 156 -13.32 -3.02 9.73
N LEU A 157 -12.61 -1.95 9.37
CA LEU A 157 -12.38 -1.58 7.97
C LEU A 157 -11.44 -2.56 7.25
N LEU A 158 -10.42 -3.09 7.93
CA LEU A 158 -9.57 -4.14 7.38
C LEU A 158 -10.36 -5.42 7.12
N GLU A 159 -11.23 -5.84 8.04
CA GLU A 159 -12.13 -6.99 7.88
C GLU A 159 -13.06 -6.80 6.68
N GLN A 160 -13.64 -5.61 6.51
CA GLN A 160 -14.44 -5.26 5.34
C GLN A 160 -13.64 -5.33 4.03
N ALA A 161 -12.37 -4.94 4.08
CA ALA A 161 -11.48 -5.03 2.93
C ALA A 161 -10.97 -6.46 2.66
N ALA A 162 -11.22 -7.40 3.59
CA ALA A 162 -10.72 -8.77 3.56
C ALA A 162 -9.21 -8.84 3.25
N GLN A 163 -8.42 -8.07 3.99
CA GLN A 163 -6.99 -7.87 3.73
C GLN A 163 -6.12 -8.95 4.36
N MET A 164 -5.07 -9.38 3.65
CA MET A 164 -4.04 -10.30 4.17
C MET A 164 -3.38 -9.77 5.45
N ARG A 165 -3.29 -8.44 5.58
CA ARG A 165 -2.76 -7.77 6.78
C ARG A 165 -3.44 -8.22 8.07
N LEU A 166 -4.71 -8.65 8.02
CA LEU A 166 -5.42 -9.17 9.19
C LEU A 166 -4.78 -10.41 9.81
N VAL A 167 -4.00 -11.18 9.04
CA VAL A 167 -3.24 -12.31 9.58
C VAL A 167 -2.27 -11.80 10.64
N ASP A 168 -1.42 -10.82 10.29
CA ASP A 168 -0.48 -10.21 11.24
C ASP A 168 -1.19 -9.46 12.37
N GLU A 169 -2.26 -8.72 12.05
CA GLU A 169 -3.02 -7.98 13.07
C GLU A 169 -3.53 -8.92 14.17
N TYR A 170 -4.23 -9.99 13.78
CA TYR A 170 -4.77 -10.96 14.73
C TYR A 170 -3.73 -11.89 15.33
N HIS A 171 -2.58 -12.09 14.67
CA HIS A 171 -1.54 -12.98 15.17
C HIS A 171 -0.62 -12.31 16.18
N PHE A 172 -0.21 -11.05 15.96
CA PHE A 172 0.78 -10.42 16.84
C PHE A 172 0.76 -8.89 16.93
N ARG A 173 0.15 -8.13 16.00
CA ARG A 173 0.23 -6.65 16.05
C ARG A 173 -0.83 -6.02 16.95
N LEU A 174 -1.98 -6.65 17.10
CA LEU A 174 -2.99 -6.21 18.06
C LEU A 174 -2.52 -6.43 19.51
N PRO A 175 -3.05 -5.65 20.48
CA PRO A 175 -2.96 -5.96 21.90
C PRO A 175 -3.36 -7.42 22.14
N VAL A 176 -2.68 -8.08 23.07
CA VAL A 176 -2.84 -9.53 23.33
C VAL A 176 -4.31 -9.90 23.56
N GLU A 177 -5.09 -9.02 24.17
CA GLU A 177 -6.51 -9.22 24.46
C GLU A 177 -7.40 -9.22 23.21
N LEU A 178 -6.90 -8.69 22.09
CA LEU A 178 -7.59 -8.58 20.81
C LEU A 178 -7.01 -9.50 19.73
N GLN A 179 -5.90 -10.19 20.03
CA GLN A 179 -5.35 -11.23 19.16
C GLN A 179 -6.29 -12.44 19.11
N ASP A 180 -6.41 -13.06 17.93
CA ASP A 180 -7.31 -14.19 17.71
C ASP A 180 -6.72 -15.10 16.62
N SER A 181 -6.10 -16.20 17.07
CA SER A 181 -5.45 -17.15 16.16
C SER A 181 -6.41 -17.80 15.18
N LYS A 182 -7.68 -17.97 15.53
CA LYS A 182 -8.70 -18.53 14.61
C LYS A 182 -9.07 -17.54 13.53
N LYS A 183 -9.18 -16.25 13.87
CA LYS A 183 -9.38 -15.20 12.86
C LYS A 183 -8.14 -15.04 11.97
N ALA A 184 -6.94 -15.10 12.52
CA ALA A 184 -5.71 -15.07 11.74
C ALA A 184 -5.68 -16.23 10.72
N GLU A 185 -5.99 -17.45 11.15
CA GLU A 185 -6.07 -18.63 10.27
C GLU A 185 -7.18 -18.50 9.22
N TYR A 186 -8.34 -17.97 9.60
CA TYR A 186 -9.43 -17.70 8.65
C TYR A 186 -8.99 -16.76 7.51
N TYR A 187 -8.37 -15.63 7.83
CA TYR A 187 -7.92 -14.68 6.82
C TYR A 187 -6.75 -15.20 6.00
N ARG A 188 -5.86 -16.01 6.60
CA ARG A 188 -4.81 -16.73 5.86
C ARG A 188 -5.42 -17.67 4.82
N ASN A 189 -6.37 -18.52 5.22
CA ASN A 189 -7.03 -19.46 4.32
C ASN A 189 -7.79 -18.75 3.19
N LEU A 190 -8.45 -17.63 3.51
CA LEU A 190 -9.09 -16.78 2.51
C LEU A 190 -8.08 -16.25 1.49
N ALA A 191 -6.92 -15.82 1.96
CA ALA A 191 -5.85 -15.32 1.11
C ALA A 191 -5.26 -16.40 0.20
N GLU A 192 -4.85 -17.53 0.78
CA GLU A 192 -4.31 -18.68 0.04
C GLU A 192 -5.31 -19.16 -1.03
N LYS A 193 -6.61 -19.22 -0.72
CA LYS A 193 -7.64 -19.68 -1.66
C LYS A 193 -7.79 -18.77 -2.88
N SER A 194 -7.63 -17.46 -2.71
CA SER A 194 -7.89 -16.53 -3.79
C SER A 194 -6.66 -16.22 -4.65
N MET A 195 -5.45 -16.23 -4.09
CA MET A 195 -4.25 -15.96 -4.89
C MET A 195 -3.43 -17.21 -5.21
N GLY A 196 -3.70 -18.33 -4.53
CA GLY A 196 -2.87 -19.52 -4.57
C GLY A 196 -1.77 -19.46 -3.52
N LYS A 197 -1.49 -20.61 -2.90
CA LYS A 197 -0.55 -20.73 -1.77
C LYS A 197 0.86 -20.21 -2.08
N GLU A 198 1.36 -20.47 -3.28
CA GLU A 198 2.69 -20.02 -3.73
C GLU A 198 2.79 -18.50 -3.80
N LYS A 199 1.82 -17.85 -4.45
CA LYS A 199 1.75 -16.37 -4.53
C LYS A 199 1.55 -15.73 -3.16
N TYR A 200 0.79 -16.39 -2.27
CA TYR A 200 0.64 -15.95 -0.89
C TYR A 200 1.98 -15.97 -0.15
N GLN A 201 2.73 -17.06 -0.31
CA GLN A 201 4.05 -17.19 0.28
C GLN A 201 5.00 -16.11 -0.24
N GLU A 202 5.06 -15.89 -1.56
CA GLU A 202 5.84 -14.81 -2.18
C GLU A 202 5.46 -13.43 -1.65
N ALA A 203 4.15 -13.17 -1.48
CA ALA A 203 3.65 -11.90 -0.97
C ALA A 203 4.05 -11.65 0.49
N ILE A 204 3.96 -12.66 1.37
CA ILE A 204 4.49 -12.56 2.75
C ILE A 204 6.00 -12.33 2.71
N CYS A 205 6.69 -13.11 1.90
CA CYS A 205 8.13 -13.05 1.74
C CYS A 205 8.66 -11.67 1.37
N ALA A 206 7.95 -10.97 0.48
CA ALA A 206 8.27 -9.61 0.06
C ALA A 206 8.11 -8.57 1.18
N VAL A 207 7.25 -8.84 2.18
CA VAL A 207 6.99 -7.94 3.31
C VAL A 207 7.88 -8.26 4.51
N SER A 208 8.25 -9.53 4.69
CA SER A 208 8.90 -10.04 5.89
C SER A 208 10.36 -10.44 5.71
N ASN A 209 10.97 -10.19 4.54
CA ASN A 209 12.35 -10.59 4.18
C ASN A 209 12.63 -12.08 4.48
N CYS A 210 11.92 -13.00 3.80
CA CYS A 210 12.01 -14.46 3.93
C CYS A 210 13.24 -14.99 4.70
N GLU A 211 13.14 -15.14 6.02
CA GLU A 211 13.82 -16.27 6.65
C GLU A 211 12.87 -17.45 6.44
N GLU A 212 13.24 -18.31 5.49
CA GLU A 212 12.71 -19.67 5.40
C GLU A 212 12.84 -20.27 6.81
N ASP A 213 11.73 -20.70 7.39
CA ASP A 213 11.61 -21.21 8.77
C ASP A 213 11.36 -20.19 9.88
N LEU A 214 10.53 -19.17 9.66
CA LEU A 214 9.67 -18.69 10.75
C LEU A 214 8.55 -19.71 11.01
N GLU A 215 8.94 -20.89 11.52
CA GLU A 215 8.20 -21.48 12.62
C GLU A 215 8.21 -20.40 13.70
N TRP A 216 7.17 -19.57 13.74
CA TRP A 216 7.00 -18.62 14.83
C TRP A 216 6.88 -19.46 16.09
N GLU A 217 8.01 -19.60 16.80
CA GLU A 217 8.07 -20.29 18.07
C GLU A 217 7.03 -19.62 18.96
N TYR A 218 6.04 -20.39 19.40
CA TYR A 218 5.09 -19.98 20.40
C TYR A 218 5.89 -19.67 21.66
N VAL A 219 6.35 -18.44 21.81
CA VAL A 219 6.92 -18.01 23.08
C VAL A 219 5.73 -17.81 24.01
N GLU A 220 5.37 -18.88 24.73
CA GLU A 220 4.59 -18.74 25.96
C GLU A 220 5.40 -17.81 26.87
N ILE A 221 5.08 -16.52 26.86
CA ILE A 221 5.62 -15.60 27.84
C ILE A 221 4.96 -16.01 29.17
N PRO A 222 5.71 -16.57 30.13
CA PRO A 222 5.12 -16.94 31.41
C PRO A 222 4.56 -15.66 32.05
N MET A 223 3.25 -15.69 32.33
CA MET A 223 2.54 -14.59 32.97
C MET A 223 3.31 -14.14 34.23
N PRO A 224 3.74 -12.86 34.33
CA PRO A 224 4.46 -12.35 35.47
C PRO A 224 3.70 -12.67 36.77
N GLU A 225 4.38 -13.16 37.81
CA GLU A 225 3.72 -13.51 39.08
C GLU A 225 2.94 -12.35 39.69
N SER A 226 3.30 -11.10 39.36
CA SER A 226 2.57 -9.90 39.76
C SER A 226 1.14 -9.80 39.20
N LEU A 227 0.80 -10.63 38.21
CA LEU A 227 -0.53 -10.71 37.59
C LEU A 227 -1.27 -12.02 37.93
N LYS A 228 -0.68 -12.89 38.77
CA LYS A 228 -1.31 -14.16 39.19
C LYS A 228 -2.28 -14.03 40.37
N ASN A 229 -2.29 -12.89 41.07
CA ASN A 229 -3.19 -12.64 42.20
C ASN A 229 -3.80 -11.24 42.10
N ASN A 230 -4.85 -11.10 41.28
CA ASN A 230 -5.95 -10.13 41.44
C ASN A 230 -7.16 -10.59 40.63
#